data_AF-T1FHP7-F1
#
_entry.id   AF-T1FHP7-F1
#
_cell.length_a   1.000
_cell.length_b   1.000
_cell.length_c   1.000
_cell.angle_alpha   90.00
_cell.angle_beta   90.00
_cell.angle_gamma   90.00
#
_symmetry.space_group_name_H-M   'P 1'
#
loop_
_entity.id
_entity.type
_entity.pdbx_description
1 polymer ?
#
loop_
_entity_poly.entity_id
_entity_poly.type
_entity_poly.pdbx_seq_one_letter_code
_entity_poly.pdbx_strand_id
1 'polypeptide(L)'
;MHKSLQLSQEVSEAESNTTSPSIPDSQTSTTNHPQSPKPPSAETIISTLPGVKLPKTPAQWLEANIFFQLLLKYLPGYDNLNEFTNAFQSMIYKYFAQNYGTVNLHNDQPTNTNKSVKGLKKQLKHLKVLGHNNHNFDKQIINTRKTLRSKILSLKLSKREEKYQQSLLN
;
A
#
# COMPACT_ATOMS: atom_id res chain seq x y z
N MET A 1 40.32 23.39 19.74
CA MET A 1 39.78 23.33 21.12
C MET A 1 38.70 22.26 21.14
N HIS A 2 38.93 21.17 21.87
CA HIS A 2 38.04 20.01 21.89
C HIS A 2 37.48 19.88 23.30
N LYS A 3 36.15 19.79 23.45
CA LYS A 3 35.53 19.46 24.73
C LYS A 3 34.92 18.06 24.62
N SER A 4 35.58 17.11 25.28
CA SER A 4 35.02 15.80 25.55
C SER A 4 33.95 15.93 26.64
N LEU A 5 32.86 15.17 26.54
CA LEU A 5 31.90 14.99 27.63
C LEU A 5 32.07 13.57 28.15
N GLN A 6 32.43 13.46 29.43
CA GLN A 6 32.67 12.18 30.09
C GLN A 6 31.37 11.42 30.33
N LEU A 7 31.42 10.12 30.04
CA LEU A 7 30.42 9.14 30.44
C LEU A 7 30.72 8.70 31.87
N SER A 8 29.80 8.96 32.81
CA SER A 8 29.86 8.34 34.13
C SER A 8 29.23 6.96 34.08
N GLN A 9 30.03 5.96 34.41
CA GLN A 9 29.64 4.55 34.46
C GLN A 9 29.75 4.11 35.93
N GLU A 10 28.61 3.95 36.60
CA GLU A 10 28.56 3.33 37.92
C GLU A 10 28.27 1.84 37.76
N VAL A 11 29.18 1.01 38.27
CA VAL A 11 29.03 -0.44 38.40
C VAL A 11 29.19 -0.76 39.88
N SER A 12 28.24 -1.51 40.43
CA SER A 12 28.46 -2.27 41.66
C SER A 12 27.80 -3.63 41.50
N GLU A 13 28.57 -4.68 41.76
CA GLU A 13 28.19 -6.09 41.58
C GLU A 13 27.93 -6.77 42.94
N ALA A 14 27.51 -8.04 42.89
CA ALA A 14 27.25 -8.97 44.00
C ALA A 14 25.94 -8.72 44.81
N GLU A 15 25.17 -9.75 45.18
CA GLU A 15 25.31 -11.19 44.94
C GLU A 15 23.96 -11.95 44.94
N SER A 16 24.02 -13.25 44.65
CA SER A 16 22.90 -14.17 44.40
C SER A 16 21.82 -14.26 45.48
N ASN A 17 20.56 -14.50 45.06
CA ASN A 17 19.80 -15.65 45.59
C ASN A 17 18.62 -16.11 44.71
N THR A 18 18.42 -17.44 44.73
CA THR A 18 17.40 -18.26 44.05
C THR A 18 15.95 -17.87 44.34
N THR A 19 15.08 -17.84 43.33
CA THR A 19 13.75 -18.53 43.32
C THR A 19 13.09 -18.44 41.94
N SER A 20 12.67 -19.59 41.42
CA SER A 20 11.76 -19.71 40.27
C SER A 20 10.37 -20.14 40.78
N PRO A 21 9.28 -19.72 40.12
CA PRO A 21 8.12 -20.59 40.06
C PRO A 21 7.55 -20.74 38.65
N SER A 22 7.32 -21.99 38.24
CA SER A 22 6.56 -22.35 37.05
C SER A 22 5.05 -22.38 37.34
N ILE A 23 4.28 -21.83 36.40
CA ILE A 23 3.01 -22.30 35.77
C ILE A 23 2.10 -23.27 36.57
N PRO A 24 0.77 -23.11 36.46
CA PRO A 24 0.01 -24.17 35.78
C PRO A 24 -0.93 -23.67 34.65
N ASP A 25 -1.07 -24.55 33.64
CA ASP A 25 -1.86 -24.39 32.41
C ASP A 25 -3.37 -24.70 32.57
N SER A 26 -4.15 -24.49 31.48
CA SER A 26 -5.58 -24.85 31.27
C SER A 26 -6.62 -23.94 31.97
N GLN A 27 -7.81 -23.59 31.43
CA GLN A 27 -8.61 -23.94 30.23
C GLN A 27 -9.82 -22.93 30.14
N THR A 28 -10.55 -22.62 29.05
CA THR A 28 -10.58 -23.03 27.62
C THR A 28 -11.22 -21.92 26.73
N SER A 29 -10.89 -21.88 25.43
CA SER A 29 -11.67 -21.35 24.27
C SER A 29 -12.72 -20.21 24.42
N THR A 30 -12.46 -19.07 23.75
CA THR A 30 -13.38 -18.50 22.71
C THR A 30 -12.60 -17.63 21.73
N THR A 31 -12.55 -18.04 20.46
CA THR A 31 -11.90 -17.27 19.39
C THR A 31 -12.82 -16.17 18.88
N ASN A 32 -12.78 -15.00 19.51
CA ASN A 32 -13.39 -13.79 18.94
C ASN A 32 -12.45 -13.21 17.87
N HIS A 33 -12.58 -13.73 16.64
CA HIS A 33 -11.92 -13.17 15.48
C HIS A 33 -12.48 -11.75 15.27
N PRO A 34 -11.66 -10.68 15.28
CA PRO A 34 -12.14 -9.36 14.90
C PRO A 34 -12.53 -9.42 13.43
N GLN A 35 -13.83 -9.32 13.16
CA GLN A 35 -14.37 -9.33 11.82
C GLN A 35 -13.97 -8.00 11.15
N SER A 36 -13.17 -8.08 10.10
CA SER A 36 -12.76 -6.88 9.35
C SER A 36 -14.00 -6.10 8.90
N PRO A 37 -14.10 -4.78 9.17
CA PRO A 37 -15.30 -4.02 8.83
C PRO A 37 -15.54 -4.06 7.32
N LYS A 38 -16.78 -4.37 6.94
CA LYS A 38 -17.24 -4.39 5.55
C LYS A 38 -16.99 -3.01 4.93
N PRO A 39 -16.39 -2.90 3.72
CA PRO A 39 -16.15 -1.60 3.10
C PRO A 39 -17.48 -0.86 2.89
N PRO A 40 -17.53 0.46 3.13
CA PRO A 40 -18.74 1.24 2.93
C PRO A 40 -19.21 1.18 1.47
N SER A 41 -20.53 1.21 1.27
CA SER A 41 -21.13 1.18 -0.06
C SER A 41 -20.66 2.35 -0.92
N ALA A 42 -20.48 2.10 -2.21
CA ALA A 42 -19.92 3.06 -3.14
C ALA A 42 -20.93 4.17 -3.47
N GLU A 43 -20.89 5.31 -2.75
CA GLU A 43 -21.47 6.57 -3.23
C GLU A 43 -20.98 7.84 -2.49
N THR A 44 -19.68 7.94 -2.21
CA THR A 44 -18.99 9.24 -2.11
C THR A 44 -17.56 9.07 -2.64
N ILE A 45 -17.25 9.64 -3.81
CA ILE A 45 -15.87 9.68 -4.32
C ILE A 45 -15.11 10.78 -3.57
N ILE A 46 -14.76 10.50 -2.31
CA ILE A 46 -13.72 11.25 -1.61
C ILE A 46 -12.43 10.98 -2.39
N SER A 47 -11.89 12.00 -3.05
CA SER A 47 -10.67 11.87 -3.84
C SER A 47 -9.52 11.44 -2.94
N THR A 48 -9.14 10.16 -3.00
CA THR A 48 -8.11 9.59 -2.14
C THR A 48 -6.74 10.10 -2.53
N LEU A 49 -5.94 10.46 -1.54
CA LEU A 49 -4.55 10.87 -1.79
C LEU A 49 -3.76 9.70 -2.41
N PRO A 50 -2.85 9.96 -3.38
CA PRO A 50 -1.98 8.93 -3.93
C PRO A 50 -1.20 8.20 -2.84
N GLY A 51 -1.04 6.88 -2.94
CA GLY A 51 -0.24 6.12 -1.96
C GLY A 51 1.18 6.67 -1.84
N VAL A 52 1.78 6.63 -0.66
CA VAL A 52 3.16 7.08 -0.45
C VAL A 52 4.15 5.94 -0.63
N LYS A 53 5.38 6.24 -1.06
CA LYS A 53 6.50 5.30 -0.99
C LYS A 53 7.05 5.28 0.44
N LEU A 54 7.48 4.10 0.89
CA LEU A 54 8.03 3.89 2.22
C LEU A 54 9.57 3.84 2.20
N PRO A 55 10.22 4.14 3.35
CA PRO A 55 11.65 3.94 3.55
C PRO A 55 12.10 2.52 3.19
N LYS A 56 13.28 2.41 2.58
CA LYS A 56 13.85 1.12 2.13
C LYS A 56 14.93 0.57 3.05
N THR A 57 15.55 1.42 3.88
CA THR A 57 16.64 1.02 4.76
C THR A 57 16.30 1.27 6.23
N PRO A 58 16.90 0.53 7.18
CA PRO A 58 16.71 0.80 8.61
C PRO A 58 17.09 2.21 9.04
N ALA A 59 18.14 2.79 8.43
CA ALA A 59 18.57 4.17 8.71
C ALA A 59 17.50 5.20 8.32
N GLN A 60 16.84 5.02 7.17
CA GLN A 60 15.74 5.89 6.72
C GLN A 60 14.49 5.77 7.62
N TRP A 61 14.21 4.57 8.14
CA TRP A 61 13.16 4.38 9.15
C TRP A 61 13.50 5.05 10.48
N LEU A 62 14.77 4.96 10.92
CA LEU A 62 15.24 5.61 12.14
C LEU A 62 15.14 7.14 12.03
N GLU A 63 15.54 7.72 10.89
CA GLU A 63 15.40 9.15 10.60
C GLU A 63 13.93 9.61 10.66
N ALA A 64 13.02 8.87 10.01
CA ALA A 64 11.59 9.13 10.06
C ALA A 64 11.05 9.08 11.50
N ASN A 65 11.46 8.08 12.29
CA ASN A 65 11.05 7.93 13.68
C ASN A 65 11.56 9.08 14.57
N ILE A 66 12.78 9.57 14.34
CA ILE A 66 13.32 10.74 15.06
C ILE A 66 12.54 11.99 14.69
N PHE A 67 12.24 12.20 13.40
CA PHE A 67 11.43 13.31 12.92
C PHE A 67 10.04 13.32 13.57
N PHE A 68 9.32 12.19 13.56
CA PHE A 68 7.98 12.12 14.15
C PHE A 68 7.99 12.31 15.67
N GLN A 69 8.97 11.76 16.40
CA GLN A 69 9.11 11.99 17.84
C GLN A 69 9.35 13.47 18.16
N LEU A 70 10.19 14.16 17.38
CA LEU A 70 10.46 15.58 17.56
C LEU A 70 9.23 16.45 17.27
N LEU A 71 8.41 16.07 16.30
CA LEU A 71 7.23 16.83 15.89
C LEU A 71 5.95 16.51 16.68
N LEU A 72 5.86 15.35 17.35
CA LEU A 72 4.68 14.90 18.08
C LEU A 72 4.17 15.95 19.08
N LYS A 73 5.09 16.68 19.72
CA LYS A 73 4.80 17.75 20.69
C LYS A 73 4.14 19.01 20.11
N TYR A 74 4.05 19.14 18.78
CA TYR A 74 3.39 20.25 18.09
C TYR A 74 2.02 19.86 17.51
N LEU A 75 1.55 18.63 17.75
CA LEU A 75 0.21 18.22 17.37
C LEU A 75 -0.84 18.83 18.32
N PRO A 76 -2.12 18.92 17.89
CA PRO A 76 -3.23 19.28 18.76
C PRO A 76 -3.29 18.40 20.02
N GLY A 77 -3.88 18.94 21.08
CA GLY A 77 -4.19 18.16 22.28
C GLY A 77 -5.19 17.03 22.02
N TYR A 78 -5.30 16.10 22.96
CA TYR A 78 -6.21 14.96 22.85
C TYR A 78 -7.69 15.32 23.07
N ASP A 79 -8.00 16.59 23.36
CA ASP A 79 -9.36 17.10 23.58
C ASP A 79 -10.27 16.90 22.35
N ASN A 80 -9.69 16.92 21.15
CA ASN A 80 -10.38 16.63 19.89
C ASN A 80 -9.64 15.52 19.12
N LEU A 81 -10.06 14.28 19.35
CA LEU A 81 -9.45 13.10 18.73
C LEU A 81 -9.47 13.15 17.19
N ASN A 82 -10.52 13.73 16.59
CA ASN A 82 -10.62 13.85 15.13
C ASN A 82 -9.58 14.83 14.58
N GLU A 83 -9.37 15.96 15.25
CA GLU A 83 -8.39 16.96 14.87
C GLU A 83 -6.96 16.46 15.06
N PHE A 84 -6.66 15.83 16.21
CA PHE A 84 -5.39 15.12 16.42
C PHE A 84 -5.14 14.08 15.33
N THR A 85 -6.12 13.22 15.04
CA THR A 85 -6.00 12.17 14.03
C THR A 85 -5.72 12.74 12.64
N ASN A 86 -6.48 13.77 12.23
CA ASN A 86 -6.29 14.45 10.95
C ASN A 86 -4.90 15.11 10.86
N ALA A 87 -4.44 15.78 11.92
CA ALA A 87 -3.12 16.41 11.98
C ALA A 87 -1.98 15.37 11.91
N PHE A 88 -2.09 14.28 12.69
CA PHE A 88 -1.10 13.21 12.74
C PHE A 88 -0.99 12.46 11.40
N GLN A 89 -2.13 12.05 10.82
CA GLN A 89 -2.16 11.42 9.50
C GLN A 89 -1.62 12.36 8.41
N SER A 90 -1.98 13.65 8.45
CA SER A 90 -1.46 14.66 7.52
C SER A 90 0.06 14.82 7.65
N MET A 91 0.61 14.81 8.86
CA MET A 91 2.06 14.91 9.10
C MET A 91 2.80 13.69 8.54
N ILE A 92 2.32 12.48 8.83
CA ILE A 92 2.89 11.22 8.32
C ILE A 92 2.86 11.21 6.78
N TYR A 93 1.70 11.51 6.19
CA TYR A 93 1.54 11.54 4.74
C TYR A 93 2.47 12.55 4.08
N LYS A 94 2.51 13.79 4.58
CA LYS A 94 3.37 14.86 4.03
C LYS A 94 4.84 14.46 4.09
N TYR A 95 5.32 13.93 5.22
CA TYR A 95 6.71 13.50 5.36
C TYR A 95 7.08 12.43 4.32
N PHE A 96 6.29 11.35 4.18
CA PHE A 96 6.62 10.31 3.22
C PHE A 96 6.44 10.76 1.76
N ALA A 97 5.40 11.54 1.45
CA ALA A 97 5.18 12.09 0.12
C ALA A 97 6.28 13.06 -0.32
N GLN A 98 6.85 13.86 0.60
CA GLN A 98 7.93 14.79 0.30
C GLN A 98 9.30 14.10 0.18
N ASN A 99 9.63 13.19 1.10
CA ASN A 99 10.99 12.60 1.16
C ASN A 99 11.17 11.37 0.24
N TYR A 100 10.12 10.58 0.02
CA TYR A 100 10.18 9.34 -0.76
C TYR A 100 9.34 9.38 -2.04
N GLY A 101 8.45 10.37 -2.15
CA GLY A 101 7.52 10.55 -3.26
C GLY A 101 6.27 9.67 -3.13
N THR A 102 5.30 9.94 -4.00
CA THR A 102 4.09 9.12 -4.12
C THR A 102 4.28 7.98 -5.11
N VAL A 103 3.47 6.94 -4.94
CA VAL A 103 3.08 6.01 -5.96
C VAL A 103 2.00 6.71 -6.78
N ASN A 104 2.36 7.17 -7.98
CA ASN A 104 1.35 7.56 -8.96
C ASN A 104 0.43 6.36 -9.15
N LEU A 105 -0.82 6.47 -8.70
CA LEU A 105 -1.89 5.64 -9.22
C LEU A 105 -2.02 6.06 -10.68
N HIS A 106 -1.24 5.43 -11.54
CA HIS A 106 -1.42 5.60 -12.97
C HIS A 106 -2.84 5.11 -13.20
N ASN A 107 -3.73 6.06 -13.48
CA ASN A 107 -5.07 5.77 -13.92
C ASN A 107 -4.94 5.23 -15.34
N ASP A 108 -4.37 4.02 -15.46
CA ASP A 108 -4.69 3.02 -16.46
C ASP A 108 -6.18 2.64 -16.24
N GLN A 109 -7.06 3.64 -16.19
CA GLN A 109 -8.46 3.50 -16.51
C GLN A 109 -8.42 2.79 -17.86
N PRO A 110 -8.90 1.54 -17.95
CA PRO A 110 -8.84 0.83 -19.21
C PRO A 110 -9.69 1.67 -20.16
N THR A 111 -9.02 2.37 -21.09
CA THR A 111 -9.68 3.34 -21.97
C THR A 111 -10.87 2.61 -22.57
N ASN A 112 -12.08 3.04 -22.19
CA ASN A 112 -13.31 2.27 -22.40
C ASN A 112 -13.66 2.29 -23.88
N THR A 113 -12.88 1.51 -24.58
CA THR A 113 -13.04 1.13 -25.93
C THR A 113 -13.80 -0.17 -25.83
N ASN A 114 -15.12 -0.10 -25.99
CA ASN A 114 -16.03 -1.23 -26.20
C ASN A 114 -15.68 -2.11 -27.42
N LYS A 115 -14.48 -1.91 -28.00
CA LYS A 115 -13.83 -2.71 -29.03
C LYS A 115 -13.69 -4.14 -28.54
N SER A 116 -14.27 -5.06 -29.30
CA SER A 116 -14.08 -6.49 -29.10
C SER A 116 -12.60 -6.88 -29.23
N VAL A 117 -12.24 -8.06 -28.70
CA VAL A 117 -10.88 -8.63 -28.85
C VAL A 117 -10.47 -8.71 -30.33
N LYS A 118 -11.43 -8.99 -31.24
CA LYS A 118 -11.22 -8.99 -32.70
C LYS A 118 -10.92 -7.59 -33.23
N GLY A 119 -11.61 -6.56 -32.76
CA GLY A 119 -11.34 -5.15 -33.08
C GLY A 119 -9.95 -4.70 -32.61
N LEU A 120 -9.60 -4.99 -31.35
CA LEU A 120 -8.26 -4.67 -30.80
C LEU A 120 -7.13 -5.38 -31.55
N LYS A 121 -7.30 -6.64 -31.95
CA LYS A 121 -6.35 -7.36 -32.81
C LYS A 121 -6.18 -6.69 -34.19
N LYS A 122 -7.28 -6.28 -34.84
CA LYS A 122 -7.23 -5.55 -36.13
C LYS A 122 -6.49 -4.20 -35.99
N GLN A 123 -6.86 -3.41 -34.97
CA GLN A 123 -6.21 -2.12 -34.69
C GLN A 123 -4.71 -2.30 -34.43
N LEU A 124 -4.31 -3.30 -33.63
CA LEU A 124 -2.90 -3.59 -33.36
C LEU A 124 -2.13 -4.01 -34.63
N LYS A 125 -2.75 -4.75 -35.55
CA LYS A 125 -2.13 -5.06 -36.85
C LYS A 125 -1.92 -3.79 -37.68
N HIS A 126 -2.93 -2.93 -37.77
CA HIS A 126 -2.84 -1.68 -38.53
C HIS A 126 -1.79 -0.71 -37.97
N LEU A 127 -1.80 -0.48 -36.65
CA LEU A 127 -0.81 0.37 -35.97
C LEU A 127 0.63 -0.13 -36.17
N LYS A 128 0.86 -1.46 -36.20
CA LYS A 128 2.18 -2.03 -36.49
C LYS A 128 2.64 -1.79 -37.93
N VAL A 129 1.73 -1.70 -38.89
CA VAL A 129 2.05 -1.39 -40.30
C VAL A 129 2.36 0.11 -40.43
N LEU A 130 1.52 0.98 -39.87
CA LEU A 130 1.73 2.44 -39.84
C LEU A 130 3.02 2.84 -39.11
N GLY A 131 3.36 2.13 -38.03
CA GLY A 131 4.55 2.38 -37.21
C GLY A 131 5.81 1.65 -37.64
N HIS A 132 5.85 0.96 -38.78
CA HIS A 132 6.96 0.06 -39.15
C HIS A 132 8.35 0.74 -39.11
N ASN A 133 8.40 2.03 -39.46
CA ASN A 133 9.58 2.91 -39.33
C ASN A 133 9.25 4.22 -38.59
N ASN A 134 8.22 4.25 -37.74
CA ASN A 134 7.73 5.49 -37.13
C ASN A 134 7.29 5.30 -35.67
N HIS A 135 8.15 5.77 -34.76
CA HIS A 135 7.96 5.72 -33.30
C HIS A 135 6.75 6.50 -32.76
N ASN A 136 6.13 7.38 -33.55
CA ASN A 136 4.91 8.09 -33.15
C ASN A 136 3.79 7.11 -32.71
N PHE A 137 3.71 5.94 -33.35
CA PHE A 137 2.71 4.93 -33.04
C PHE A 137 3.06 4.03 -31.83
N ASP A 138 4.28 4.08 -31.27
CA ASP A 138 4.71 3.14 -30.23
C ASP A 138 3.84 3.21 -28.97
N LYS A 139 3.50 4.43 -28.49
CA LYS A 139 2.57 4.61 -27.36
C LYS A 139 1.20 3.97 -27.64
N GLN A 140 0.68 4.11 -28.87
CA GLN A 140 -0.60 3.52 -29.28
C GLN A 140 -0.51 1.99 -29.39
N ILE A 141 0.60 1.47 -29.89
CA ILE A 141 0.88 0.02 -30.00
C ILE A 141 0.96 -0.60 -28.60
N ILE A 142 1.71 0.03 -27.66
CA ILE A 142 1.84 -0.41 -26.26
C ILE A 142 0.46 -0.42 -25.58
N ASN A 143 -0.29 0.68 -25.66
CA ASN A 143 -1.60 0.78 -25.04
C ASN A 143 -2.60 -0.23 -25.63
N THR A 144 -2.64 -0.39 -26.95
CA THR A 144 -3.50 -1.40 -27.60
C THR A 144 -3.12 -2.83 -27.17
N ARG A 145 -1.83 -3.14 -26.96
CA ARG A 145 -1.38 -4.42 -26.40
C ARG A 145 -1.80 -4.61 -24.94
N LYS A 146 -1.67 -3.58 -24.09
CA LYS A 146 -2.13 -3.61 -22.68
C LYS A 146 -3.64 -3.92 -22.62
N THR A 147 -4.47 -3.14 -23.32
CA THR A 147 -5.94 -3.32 -23.35
C THR A 147 -6.33 -4.71 -23.87
N LEU A 148 -5.68 -5.19 -24.94
CA LEU A 148 -5.93 -6.52 -25.48
C LEU A 148 -5.60 -7.64 -24.48
N ARG A 149 -4.48 -7.54 -23.76
CA ARG A 149 -4.08 -8.52 -22.72
C ARG A 149 -5.08 -8.51 -21.56
N SER A 150 -5.41 -7.33 -21.03
CA SER A 150 -6.40 -7.16 -19.95
C SER A 150 -7.75 -7.78 -20.31
N LYS A 151 -8.29 -7.48 -21.51
CA LYS A 151 -9.57 -8.04 -21.97
C LYS A 151 -9.54 -9.56 -22.18
N ILE A 152 -8.39 -10.15 -22.53
CA ILE A 152 -8.22 -11.61 -22.61
C ILE A 152 -8.18 -12.24 -21.21
N LEU A 153 -7.55 -11.58 -20.23
CA LEU A 153 -7.49 -12.06 -18.85
C LEU A 153 -8.88 -12.01 -18.19
N SER A 154 -9.63 -10.91 -18.33
CA SER A 154 -10.98 -10.82 -17.77
C SER A 154 -11.95 -11.82 -18.40
N LEU A 155 -11.89 -12.04 -19.72
CA LEU A 155 -12.66 -13.09 -20.39
C LEU A 155 -12.29 -14.52 -19.92
N LYS A 156 -11.03 -14.76 -19.53
CA LYS A 156 -10.62 -16.04 -18.95
C LYS A 156 -11.10 -16.23 -17.51
N LEU A 157 -11.21 -15.14 -16.74
CA LEU A 157 -11.75 -15.15 -15.38
C LEU A 157 -13.26 -15.41 -15.39
N SER A 158 -14.02 -14.66 -16.19
CA SER A 158 -15.47 -14.85 -16.36
C SER A 158 -15.82 -16.31 -16.69
N LYS A 159 -15.13 -16.90 -17.68
CA LYS A 159 -15.36 -18.30 -18.08
C LYS A 159 -14.99 -19.35 -17.02
N ARG A 160 -14.10 -19.04 -16.07
CA ARG A 160 -13.83 -19.92 -14.93
C ARG A 160 -14.94 -19.82 -13.90
N GLU A 161 -15.40 -18.60 -13.63
CA GLU A 161 -16.52 -18.34 -12.72
C GLU A 161 -17.80 -19.01 -13.23
N GLU A 162 -18.17 -18.75 -14.49
CA GLU A 162 -19.30 -19.42 -15.18
C GLU A 162 -19.23 -20.95 -15.03
N LYS A 163 -18.04 -21.55 -15.27
CA LYS A 163 -17.85 -23.00 -15.12
C LYS A 163 -17.97 -23.48 -13.66
N TYR A 164 -17.47 -22.70 -12.70
CA TYR A 164 -17.55 -23.03 -11.27
C TYR A 164 -19.00 -23.01 -10.78
N GLN A 165 -19.74 -21.93 -11.09
CA GLN A 165 -21.16 -21.82 -10.77
C GLN A 165 -21.98 -22.94 -11.43
N GLN A 166 -21.68 -23.29 -12.68
CA GLN A 166 -22.35 -24.36 -13.40
C GLN A 166 -22.01 -25.78 -12.88
N SER A 167 -20.90 -25.94 -12.14
CA SER A 167 -20.56 -27.18 -11.42
C SER A 167 -21.15 -27.28 -10.01
N LEU A 168 -21.83 -26.24 -9.52
CA LEU A 168 -22.56 -26.25 -8.24
C LEU A 168 -24.06 -26.54 -8.40
N LEU A 169 -24.56 -26.62 -9.65
CA LEU A 169 -25.97 -26.90 -9.97
C LEU A 169 -26.23 -28.32 -10.51
N ASN A 170 -25.18 -29.13 -10.68
CA ASN A 170 -25.24 -30.51 -11.18
C ASN A 170 -24.65 -31.48 -10.14
#